data_AF-E6PP74-F1
#
_entry.id   AF-E6PP74-F1
#
_cell.length_a   1.000
_cell.length_b   1.000
_cell.length_c   1.000
_cell.angle_alpha   90.00
_cell.angle_beta   90.00
_cell.angle_gamma   90.00
#
_symmetry.space_group_name_H-M   'P 1'
#
loop_
_entity.id
_entity.type
_entity.pdbx_description
1 polymer ?
#
loop_
_entity_poly.entity_id
_entity_poly.type
_entity_poly.pdbx_seq_one_letter_code
_entity_poly.pdbx_strand_id
1 'polypeptide(L)'
;MSSGTMSSAQQVHARQSEALRRAMGAEILGPLDDPQVIEILLNPDGTLWVERLGDCMVCTGRIEAVRALTIVNTIAAMLDTVVTAERPILECELPLDGSRFEALIPPLVERACFALRKRASLVFTLEDYVAQGIMTVGADLNLTHRADPILTRGWMPTA
;
A
#
# COMPACT_ATOMS: atom_id res chain seq x y z
N MET A 1 -25.97 30.35 -9.19
CA MET A 1 -25.14 29.26 -8.61
C MET A 1 -25.02 28.19 -9.68
N SER A 2 -23.95 28.22 -10.48
CA SER A 2 -23.81 27.33 -11.65
C SER A 2 -23.37 25.94 -11.20
N SER A 3 -24.30 24.98 -11.19
CA SER A 3 -23.99 23.56 -11.13
C SER A 3 -23.34 23.14 -12.45
N GLY A 4 -22.00 23.05 -12.49
CA GLY A 4 -21.29 22.56 -13.67
C GLY A 4 -21.58 21.07 -13.89
N THR A 5 -22.07 20.72 -15.09
CA THR A 5 -22.30 19.33 -15.48
C THR A 5 -20.96 18.60 -15.59
N MET A 6 -20.74 17.56 -14.76
CA MET A 6 -19.55 16.70 -14.84
C MET A 6 -19.54 15.94 -16.18
N SER A 7 -18.36 15.81 -16.80
CA SER A 7 -18.19 15.02 -18.02
C SER A 7 -18.41 13.53 -17.76
N SER A 8 -18.72 12.74 -18.79
CA SER A 8 -18.88 11.28 -18.66
C SER A 8 -17.63 10.60 -18.09
N ALA A 9 -16.43 11.07 -18.45
CA ALA A 9 -15.18 10.57 -17.90
C ALA A 9 -15.05 10.86 -16.39
N GLN A 10 -15.43 12.07 -15.96
CA GLN A 10 -15.43 12.44 -14.54
C GLN A 10 -16.45 11.60 -13.74
N GLN A 11 -17.60 11.27 -14.34
CA GLN A 11 -18.60 10.39 -13.71
C GLN A 11 -18.11 8.95 -13.57
N VAL A 12 -17.42 8.40 -14.58
CA VAL A 12 -16.82 7.06 -14.51
C VAL A 12 -15.78 7.01 -13.41
N HIS A 13 -14.85 7.98 -13.39
CA HIS A 13 -13.81 8.04 -12.37
C HIS A 13 -14.37 8.17 -10.95
N ALA A 14 -15.43 8.98 -10.76
CA ALA A 14 -16.10 9.11 -9.46
C ALA A 14 -16.71 7.77 -8.99
N ARG A 15 -17.38 7.03 -9.89
CA ARG A 15 -17.94 5.71 -9.57
C ARG A 15 -16.87 4.68 -9.24
N GLN A 16 -15.76 4.66 -9.99
CA GLN A 16 -14.63 3.77 -9.72
C GLN A 16 -13.99 4.11 -8.37
N SER A 17 -13.83 5.40 -8.05
CA SER A 17 -13.30 5.86 -6.77
C SER A 17 -14.20 5.44 -5.60
N GLU A 18 -15.52 5.55 -5.74
CA GLU A 18 -16.49 5.09 -4.74
C GLU A 18 -16.46 3.56 -4.58
N ALA A 19 -16.42 2.82 -5.70
CA ALA A 19 -16.28 1.37 -5.69
C ALA A 19 -14.99 0.92 -5.00
N LEU A 20 -13.86 1.59 -5.28
CA LEU A 20 -12.58 1.33 -4.66
C LEU A 20 -12.65 1.58 -3.15
N ARG A 21 -13.19 2.73 -2.71
CA ARG A 21 -13.36 3.04 -1.28
C ARG A 21 -14.22 2.00 -0.58
N ARG A 22 -15.32 1.58 -1.19
CA ARG A 22 -16.18 0.52 -0.65
C ARG A 22 -15.45 -0.82 -0.54
N ALA A 23 -14.68 -1.19 -1.56
CA ALA A 23 -13.91 -2.43 -1.56
C ALA A 23 -12.77 -2.39 -0.55
N MET A 24 -12.09 -1.26 -0.36
CA MET A 24 -11.03 -1.10 0.64
C MET A 24 -11.60 -1.12 2.07
N GLY A 25 -12.76 -0.49 2.29
CA GLY A 25 -13.46 -0.51 3.58
C GLY A 25 -12.65 0.11 4.73
N ALA A 26 -13.21 0.07 5.94
CA ALA A 26 -12.62 0.74 7.10
C ALA A 26 -11.30 0.11 7.56
N GLU A 27 -11.12 -1.21 7.35
CA GLU A 27 -9.91 -1.92 7.80
C GLU A 27 -8.65 -1.43 7.06
N ILE A 28 -8.79 -0.94 5.82
CA ILE A 28 -7.67 -0.42 5.02
C ILE A 28 -7.70 1.11 5.01
N LEU A 29 -8.86 1.74 4.83
CA LEU A 29 -8.96 3.20 4.77
C LEU A 29 -8.65 3.87 6.10
N GLY A 30 -9.02 3.26 7.23
CA GLY A 30 -8.71 3.80 8.56
C GLY A 30 -7.20 3.94 8.79
N PRO A 31 -6.41 2.87 8.63
CA PRO A 31 -4.96 2.96 8.66
C PRO A 31 -4.38 3.87 7.56
N LEU A 32 -4.95 3.89 6.36
CA LEU A 32 -4.48 4.75 5.27
C LEU A 32 -4.56 6.24 5.63
N ASP A 33 -5.63 6.65 6.31
CA ASP A 33 -5.86 8.03 6.75
C ASP A 33 -5.01 8.42 7.99
N ASP A 34 -4.46 7.45 8.72
CA ASP A 34 -3.63 7.68 9.92
C ASP A 34 -2.21 8.15 9.53
N PRO A 35 -1.78 9.38 9.88
CA PRO A 35 -0.46 9.90 9.52
C PRO A 35 0.72 9.13 10.14
N GLN A 36 0.51 8.33 11.19
CA GLN A 36 1.54 7.50 11.79
C GLN A 36 1.74 6.17 11.05
N VAL A 37 0.77 5.74 10.24
CA VAL A 37 0.90 4.53 9.42
C VAL A 37 1.85 4.82 8.26
N ILE A 38 2.77 3.87 8.02
CA ILE A 38 3.75 3.95 6.93
C ILE A 38 3.50 2.90 5.86
N GLU A 39 2.99 1.73 6.25
CA GLU A 39 2.76 0.61 5.35
C GLU A 39 1.54 -0.22 5.75
N ILE A 40 0.82 -0.74 4.76
CA ILE A 40 -0.28 -1.69 4.92
C ILE A 40 0.00 -2.87 3.98
N LEU A 41 0.08 -4.07 4.53
CA LEU A 41 0.35 -5.29 3.78
C LEU A 41 -0.84 -6.24 3.88
N LEU A 42 -1.28 -6.77 2.75
CA LEU A 42 -2.21 -7.89 2.70
C LEU A 42 -1.47 -9.12 2.17
N ASN A 43 -1.37 -10.17 2.99
CA ASN A 43 -0.76 -11.43 2.61
C ASN A 43 -1.71 -12.30 1.76
N PRO A 44 -1.19 -13.28 0.98
CA PRO A 44 -2.02 -14.21 0.22
C PRO A 44 -2.96 -15.08 1.07
N ASP A 45 -2.65 -15.31 2.34
CA ASP A 45 -3.55 -16.03 3.26
C ASP A 45 -4.76 -15.17 3.70
N GLY A 46 -4.77 -13.89 3.32
CA GLY A 46 -5.79 -12.90 3.66
C GLY A 46 -5.48 -12.12 4.94
N THR A 47 -4.35 -12.32 5.60
CA THR A 47 -4.00 -11.58 6.83
C THR A 47 -3.55 -10.16 6.50
N LEU A 48 -4.16 -9.17 7.16
CA LEU A 48 -3.87 -7.74 7.00
C LEU A 48 -2.94 -7.24 8.11
N TRP A 49 -1.83 -6.65 7.71
CA TRP A 49 -0.81 -6.10 8.57
C TRP A 49 -0.66 -4.60 8.36
N VAL A 50 -0.36 -3.88 9.44
CA VAL A 50 -0.15 -2.43 9.42
C VAL A 50 1.13 -2.12 10.17
N GLU A 51 1.98 -1.31 9.56
CA GLU A 51 3.16 -0.75 10.20
C GLU A 51 2.92 0.70 10.55
N ARG A 52 3.22 1.05 11.80
CA ARG A 52 3.26 2.44 12.27
C ARG A 52 4.68 2.84 12.57
N LEU A 53 4.91 4.14 12.44
CA LEU A 53 6.18 4.76 12.70
C LEU A 53 6.67 4.51 14.13
N GLY A 54 7.84 3.90 14.26
CA GLY A 54 8.44 3.57 15.56
C GLY A 54 7.89 2.30 16.21
N ASP A 55 6.88 1.66 15.62
CA ASP A 55 6.29 0.42 16.09
C ASP A 55 6.67 -0.77 15.18
N CYS A 56 6.44 -1.99 15.66
CA CYS A 56 6.52 -3.18 14.82
C CYS A 56 5.24 -3.37 14.00
N MET A 57 5.35 -4.19 12.94
CA MET A 57 4.22 -4.61 12.13
C MET A 57 3.18 -5.37 12.98
N VAL A 58 1.91 -4.93 12.94
CA VAL A 58 0.82 -5.53 13.70
C VAL A 58 -0.27 -6.13 12.80
N CYS A 59 -0.76 -7.32 13.16
CA CYS A 59 -1.91 -7.93 12.51
C CYS A 59 -3.19 -7.20 12.95
N THR A 60 -3.95 -6.68 11.99
CA THR A 60 -5.13 -5.83 12.25
C THR A 60 -6.44 -6.46 11.79
N GLY A 61 -6.39 -7.52 10.98
CA GLY A 61 -7.59 -8.20 10.52
C GLY A 61 -7.34 -9.18 9.39
N ARG A 62 -8.41 -9.52 8.68
CA ARG A 62 -8.36 -10.38 7.48
C ARG A 62 -9.22 -9.79 6.36
N ILE A 63 -8.79 -10.00 5.12
CA ILE A 63 -9.50 -9.61 3.91
C ILE A 63 -9.80 -10.86 3.09
N GLU A 64 -11.07 -10.99 2.67
CA GLU A 64 -11.51 -12.07 1.79
C GLU A 64 -10.81 -12.02 0.42
N ALA A 65 -10.50 -13.18 -0.14
CA ALA A 65 -9.75 -13.29 -1.39
C ALA A 65 -10.43 -12.55 -2.56
N VAL A 66 -11.77 -12.64 -2.64
CA VAL A 66 -12.55 -11.97 -3.69
C VAL A 66 -12.49 -10.45 -3.53
N ARG A 67 -12.44 -9.95 -2.29
CA ARG A 67 -12.35 -8.52 -1.99
C ARG A 67 -10.95 -7.99 -2.34
N ALA A 68 -9.90 -8.73 -1.99
CA ALA A 68 -8.52 -8.42 -2.38
C ALA A 68 -8.38 -8.28 -3.90
N LEU A 69 -8.87 -9.28 -4.66
CA LEU A 69 -8.84 -9.24 -6.13
C LEU A 69 -9.70 -8.10 -6.70
N THR A 70 -10.84 -7.80 -6.08
CA THR A 70 -11.69 -6.66 -6.47
C THR A 70 -10.95 -5.34 -6.33
N ILE A 71 -10.21 -5.13 -5.25
CA ILE A 71 -9.39 -3.93 -5.04
C ILE A 71 -8.35 -3.81 -6.16
N VAL A 72 -7.56 -4.86 -6.41
CA VAL A 72 -6.51 -4.88 -7.44
C VAL A 72 -7.09 -4.58 -8.82
N ASN A 73 -8.18 -5.25 -9.22
CA ASN A 73 -8.81 -5.05 -10.51
C ASN A 73 -9.44 -3.65 -10.66
N THR A 74 -9.98 -3.10 -9.57
CA THR A 74 -10.54 -1.74 -9.61
C THR A 74 -9.43 -0.70 -9.81
N ILE A 75 -8.30 -0.85 -9.12
CA ILE A 75 -7.13 0.03 -9.29
C ILE A 75 -6.59 -0.09 -10.72
N ALA A 76 -6.43 -1.31 -11.24
CA ALA A 76 -5.99 -1.53 -12.62
C ALA A 76 -6.92 -0.83 -13.63
N ALA A 77 -8.24 -0.98 -13.47
CA ALA A 77 -9.22 -0.34 -14.32
C ALA A 77 -9.22 1.20 -14.23
N MET A 78 -8.88 1.78 -13.07
CA MET A 78 -8.73 3.24 -12.93
C MET A 78 -7.48 3.79 -13.63
N LEU A 79 -6.49 2.92 -13.88
CA LEU A 79 -5.23 3.24 -14.56
C LEU A 79 -5.24 2.82 -16.04
N ASP A 80 -6.42 2.48 -16.59
CA ASP A 80 -6.60 1.94 -17.94
C ASP A 80 -5.68 0.75 -18.26
N THR A 81 -5.41 -0.09 -17.24
CA THR A 81 -4.59 -1.30 -17.36
C THR A 81 -5.35 -2.53 -16.86
N VAL A 82 -4.77 -3.70 -17.10
CA VAL A 82 -5.31 -4.99 -16.68
C VAL A 82 -4.22 -5.85 -16.07
N VAL A 83 -4.60 -6.63 -15.06
CA VAL A 83 -3.75 -7.63 -14.42
C VAL A 83 -4.29 -8.99 -14.82
N THR A 84 -3.43 -9.87 -15.32
CA THR A 84 -3.82 -11.19 -15.83
C THR A 84 -2.87 -12.27 -15.31
N ALA A 85 -3.20 -13.55 -15.55
CA ALA A 85 -2.31 -14.64 -15.17
C ALA A 85 -0.93 -14.57 -15.86
N GLU A 86 -0.88 -14.01 -17.08
CA GLU A 86 0.34 -13.81 -17.85
C GLU A 86 1.12 -12.57 -17.41
N ARG A 87 0.43 -11.59 -16.82
CA ARG A 87 0.99 -10.34 -16.26
C ARG A 87 0.46 -10.13 -14.84
N PRO A 88 0.90 -10.94 -13.86
CA PRO A 88 0.25 -11.05 -12.55
C PRO A 88 0.68 -9.98 -11.55
N ILE A 89 1.42 -8.96 -11.98
CA ILE A 89 2.01 -7.92 -11.14
C ILE A 89 1.39 -6.58 -11.54
N LEU A 90 0.93 -5.81 -10.55
CA LEU A 90 0.48 -4.44 -10.70
C LEU A 90 1.33 -3.53 -9.83
N GLU A 91 2.03 -2.59 -10.43
CA GLU A 91 2.78 -1.53 -9.75
C GLU A 91 2.22 -0.18 -10.16
N CYS A 92 1.84 0.66 -9.20
CA CYS A 92 1.24 1.96 -9.47
C CYS A 92 1.28 2.92 -8.27
N GLU A 93 0.79 4.13 -8.51
CA GLU A 93 0.34 5.02 -7.43
C GLU A 93 -1.16 4.82 -7.19
N LEU A 94 -1.54 4.69 -5.93
CA LEU A 94 -2.92 4.52 -5.51
C LEU A 94 -3.72 5.77 -5.91
N PRO A 95 -4.79 5.63 -6.71
CA PRO A 95 -5.54 6.79 -7.21
C PRO A 95 -6.21 7.65 -6.13
N LEU A 96 -6.26 7.19 -4.88
CA LEU A 96 -6.91 7.90 -3.77
C LEU A 96 -6.04 8.97 -3.12
N ASP A 97 -4.74 8.70 -2.94
CA ASP A 97 -3.83 9.54 -2.14
C ASP A 97 -2.41 9.65 -2.72
N GLY A 98 -2.12 8.93 -3.81
CA GLY A 98 -0.80 8.86 -4.44
C GLY A 98 0.23 8.02 -3.66
N SER A 99 -0.20 7.18 -2.73
CA SER A 99 0.67 6.18 -2.08
C SER A 99 1.15 5.14 -3.10
N ARG A 100 2.28 4.47 -2.86
CA ARG A 100 2.74 3.39 -3.73
C ARG A 100 1.91 2.14 -3.48
N PHE A 101 1.51 1.47 -4.55
CA PHE A 101 0.72 0.23 -4.49
C PHE A 101 1.35 -0.82 -5.40
N GLU A 102 1.67 -1.96 -4.82
CA GLU A 102 2.15 -3.15 -5.53
C GLU A 102 1.25 -4.33 -5.20
N ALA A 103 0.74 -5.04 -6.21
CA ALA A 103 -0.08 -6.22 -6.03
C ALA A 103 0.39 -7.38 -6.88
N LEU A 104 0.21 -8.59 -6.34
CA LEU A 104 0.44 -9.84 -7.03
C LEU A 104 -0.86 -10.63 -7.06
N ILE A 105 -1.13 -11.31 -8.17
CA ILE A 105 -2.28 -12.21 -8.33
C ILE A 105 -1.82 -13.61 -8.78
N PRO A 106 -2.70 -14.62 -8.76
CA PRO A 106 -2.36 -15.92 -9.33
C PRO A 106 -1.91 -15.84 -10.80
N PRO A 107 -0.95 -16.69 -11.22
CA PRO A 107 -0.42 -17.85 -10.50
C PRO A 107 0.81 -17.57 -9.63
N LEU A 108 1.28 -16.32 -9.55
CA LEU A 108 2.52 -16.00 -8.82
C LEU A 108 2.37 -16.21 -7.30
N VAL A 109 1.15 -15.98 -6.80
CA VAL A 109 0.73 -16.20 -5.41
C VAL A 109 -0.58 -16.98 -5.40
N GLU A 110 -0.89 -17.67 -4.29
CA GLU A 110 -2.12 -18.49 -4.17
C GLU A 110 -3.40 -17.65 -4.29
N ARG A 111 -3.36 -16.40 -3.78
CA ARG A 111 -4.49 -15.45 -3.78
C ARG A 111 -3.93 -14.04 -3.91
N ALA A 112 -4.76 -13.13 -4.43
CA ALA A 112 -4.36 -11.74 -4.58
C ALA A 112 -3.88 -11.12 -3.25
N CYS A 113 -2.74 -10.47 -3.30
CA CYS A 113 -2.08 -9.82 -2.16
C CYS A 113 -1.53 -8.46 -2.60
N PHE A 114 -1.24 -7.57 -1.66
CA PHE A 114 -0.66 -6.27 -2.01
C PHE A 114 0.14 -5.64 -0.88
N ALA A 115 1.02 -4.73 -1.25
CA ALA A 115 1.70 -3.79 -0.38
C ALA A 115 1.28 -2.36 -0.75
N LEU A 116 0.84 -1.60 0.25
CA LEU A 116 0.54 -0.18 0.13
C LEU A 116 1.49 0.58 1.04
N ARG A 117 2.38 1.38 0.42
CA ARG A 117 3.37 2.17 1.13
C ARG A 117 3.10 3.66 0.97
N LYS A 118 2.89 4.35 2.09
CA LYS A 118 2.60 5.78 2.09
C LYS A 118 3.84 6.58 1.67
N ARG A 119 3.60 7.71 0.99
CA ARG A 119 4.67 8.68 0.72
C ARG A 119 5.18 9.23 2.05
N ALA A 120 6.50 9.39 2.17
CA ALA A 120 7.10 9.98 3.36
C ALA A 120 6.55 11.39 3.56
N SER A 121 5.65 11.55 4.53
CA SER A 121 5.00 12.83 4.88
C SER A 121 5.57 13.45 6.16
N LEU A 122 6.24 12.65 6.99
CA LEU A 122 6.92 13.10 8.20
C LEU A 122 8.40 13.32 7.90
N VAL A 123 8.78 14.58 7.73
CA VAL A 123 10.19 15.00 7.72
C VAL A 123 10.64 15.03 9.17
N PHE A 124 11.38 14.00 9.58
CA PHE A 124 12.08 14.02 10.86
C PHE A 124 13.28 14.94 10.78
N THR A 125 13.53 15.69 11.84
CA THR A 125 14.81 16.34 12.00
C THR A 125 15.87 15.31 12.39
N LEU A 126 17.15 15.63 12.20
CA LEU A 126 18.22 14.73 12.61
C LEU A 126 18.15 14.41 14.12
N GLU A 127 17.68 15.35 14.93
CA GLU A 127 17.48 15.16 16.37
C GLU A 127 16.43 14.09 16.70
N ASP A 128 15.38 13.96 15.90
CA ASP A 128 14.35 12.92 16.11
C ASP A 128 14.92 11.52 15.92
N TYR A 129 15.81 11.34 14.94
CA TYR A 129 16.51 10.07 14.71
C TYR A 129 17.48 9.72 15.86
N VAL A 130 18.09 10.74 16.48
CA VAL A 130 18.94 10.56 17.67
C VAL A 130 18.10 10.22 18.90
N ALA A 131 16.97 10.90 19.09
CA ALA A 131 16.06 10.64 20.20
C ALA A 131 15.43 9.25 20.14
N GLN A 132 15.18 8.73 18.95
CA GLN A 132 14.67 7.37 18.72
C GLN A 132 15.77 6.29 18.74
N GLY A 133 17.04 6.66 18.93
CA GLY A 133 18.16 5.72 18.98
C GLY A 133 18.48 5.05 17.64
N ILE A 134 17.91 5.53 16.53
CA ILE A 134 18.15 5.04 15.18
C ILE A 134 19.53 5.51 14.68
N MET A 135 19.99 6.68 15.12
CA MET A 135 21.33 7.20 14.88
C MET A 135 22.00 7.66 16.17
N THR A 136 23.29 7.38 16.31
CA THR A 136 24.13 7.96 17.37
C THR A 136 24.74 9.28 16.89
N VAL A 137 24.88 10.27 17.77
CA VAL A 137 25.54 11.55 17.44
C VAL A 137 26.98 11.28 16.96
N GLY A 138 27.25 11.56 15.68
CA GLY A 138 28.59 11.45 15.08
C GLY A 138 28.83 10.27 14.12
N ALA A 139 27.79 9.58 13.63
CA ALA A 139 27.96 8.51 12.64
C ALA A 139 28.35 9.06 11.25
N ASP A 140 29.58 8.72 10.82
CA ASP A 140 30.18 9.07 9.54
C ASP A 140 29.41 8.45 8.35
N LEU A 141 29.03 9.26 7.36
CA LEU A 141 28.19 8.88 6.22
C LEU A 141 29.04 8.17 5.14
N ASN A 142 29.39 6.91 5.37
CA ASN A 142 29.92 6.03 4.33
C ASN A 142 29.10 4.74 4.25
N LEU A 143 27.91 4.83 3.63
CA LEU A 143 27.09 3.67 3.29
C LEU A 143 27.17 3.42 1.77
N THR A 144 28.19 2.65 1.39
CA THR A 144 28.25 1.96 0.10
C THR A 144 27.10 0.95 0.05
N HIS A 145 25.97 1.32 -0.54
CA HIS A 145 24.84 0.41 -0.71
C HIS A 145 25.18 -0.71 -1.71
N ARG A 146 25.48 -1.90 -1.18
CA ARG A 146 25.43 -3.15 -1.94
C ARG A 146 23.96 -3.51 -2.09
N ALA A 147 23.48 -3.56 -3.34
CA ALA A 147 22.14 -4.02 -3.66
C ALA A 147 22.02 -5.51 -3.35
N ASP A 148 21.16 -5.88 -2.38
CA ASP A 148 20.73 -7.25 -2.16
C ASP A 148 19.29 -7.42 -2.70
N PRO A 149 19.00 -8.53 -3.41
CA PRO A 149 17.77 -8.69 -4.17
C PRO A 149 16.54 -8.90 -3.27
N ILE A 150 15.42 -8.37 -3.76
CA ILE A 150 14.07 -8.16 -3.18
C ILE A 150 13.41 -9.38 -2.49
N LEU A 151 14.03 -10.56 -2.40
CA LEU A 151 13.31 -11.81 -2.14
C LEU A 151 13.44 -12.46 -0.75
N THR A 152 14.11 -11.88 0.25
CA THR A 152 14.42 -12.67 1.48
C THR A 152 14.10 -12.07 2.85
N ARG A 153 13.52 -10.87 2.99
CA ARG A 153 13.30 -10.30 4.34
C ARG A 153 11.96 -9.61 4.67
N GLY A 154 11.09 -9.34 3.70
CA GLY A 154 9.83 -8.61 3.96
C GLY A 154 8.62 -9.48 4.29
N TRP A 155 8.68 -10.79 4.04
CA TRP A 155 7.54 -11.70 4.19
C TRP A 155 7.87 -12.78 5.21
N MET A 156 7.57 -12.50 6.49
CA MET A 156 7.12 -13.40 7.57
C MET A 156 7.49 -12.82 8.95
N PRO A 157 6.56 -12.91 9.93
CA PRO A 157 6.41 -14.17 10.64
C PRO A 157 5.00 -14.74 10.54
N THR A 158 4.93 -15.98 10.05
CA THR A 158 4.01 -16.98 10.61
C THR A 158 4.24 -17.07 12.11
N ALA A 159 3.15 -17.15 12.88
CA ALA A 159 3.21 -17.61 14.27
C ALA A 159 3.87 -19.00 14.36
#